data_AF-A0A2E0NDT5-F1
#
_entry.id   AF-A0A2E0NDT5-F1
#
_cell.length_a   1.000
_cell.length_b   1.000
_cell.length_c   1.000
_cell.angle_alpha   90.00
_cell.angle_beta   90.00
_cell.angle_gamma   90.00
#
_symmetry.space_group_name_H-M   'P 1'
#
loop_
_entity.id
_entity.type
_entity.pdbx_description
1 polymer ?
#
loop_
_entity_poly.entity_id
_entity_poly.type
_entity_poly.pdbx_seq_one_letter_code
_entity_poly.pdbx_strand_id
1 'polypeptide(L)'
;NSIQKTLSKFPWQDIEFNGPCGIAHALVMLARSESVGVSCAYATKIRGSLEEEAIAWSWLLIHKKQSGKDWKFNPSARDLGGDWSVSLERLWDESGNVGEEGPEGYISKMNELQKTTGTQHKLPEL
;
A
#
# COMPACT_ATOMS: atom_id res chain seq x y z
N ASN A 1 -2.88 -23.54 -6.19
CA ASN A 1 -2.05 -23.00 -5.09
C ASN A 1 -2.91 -22.05 -4.25
N SER A 2 -2.92 -22.15 -2.92
CA SER A 2 -3.79 -21.32 -2.05
C SER A 2 -3.55 -19.82 -2.24
N ILE A 3 -2.30 -19.42 -2.50
CA ILE A 3 -1.93 -18.02 -2.71
C ILE A 3 -2.60 -17.44 -3.95
N GLN A 4 -2.54 -18.15 -5.09
CA GLN A 4 -3.17 -17.71 -6.34
C GLN A 4 -4.70 -17.56 -6.21
N LYS A 5 -5.35 -18.44 -5.43
CA LYS A 5 -6.79 -18.37 -5.17
C LYS A 5 -7.17 -17.19 -4.27
N THR A 6 -6.29 -16.79 -3.36
CA THR A 6 -6.47 -15.58 -2.55
C THR A 6 -6.24 -14.33 -3.37
N LEU A 7 -5.15 -14.30 -4.16
CA LEU A 7 -4.85 -13.17 -5.03
C LEU A 7 -6.02 -12.91 -5.97
N SER A 8 -6.59 -13.94 -6.62
CA SER A 8 -7.73 -13.81 -7.54
C SER A 8 -9.02 -13.20 -6.94
N LYS A 9 -9.06 -12.96 -5.63
CA LYS A 9 -10.17 -12.30 -4.93
C LYS A 9 -9.91 -10.83 -4.63
N PHE A 10 -8.69 -10.34 -4.82
CA PHE A 10 -8.40 -8.92 -4.64
C PHE A 10 -9.14 -8.08 -5.68
N PRO A 11 -9.59 -6.87 -5.31
CA PRO A 11 -10.05 -5.91 -6.30
C PRO A 11 -8.88 -5.40 -7.16
N TRP A 12 -9.20 -4.82 -8.32
CA TRP A 12 -8.26 -4.09 -9.19
C TRP A 12 -7.03 -4.85 -9.68
N GLN A 13 -7.05 -6.19 -9.73
CA GLN A 13 -5.87 -6.98 -10.11
C GLN A 13 -5.32 -6.67 -11.50
N ASP A 14 -6.23 -6.34 -12.43
CA ASP A 14 -5.93 -6.05 -13.82
C ASP A 14 -6.03 -4.56 -14.14
N ILE A 15 -6.07 -3.70 -13.11
CA ILE A 15 -6.24 -2.26 -13.26
C ILE A 15 -5.07 -1.53 -12.58
N GLU A 16 -4.31 -0.81 -13.38
CA GLU A 16 -3.33 0.14 -12.87
C GLU A 16 -4.04 1.45 -12.52
N PHE A 17 -3.83 1.97 -11.31
CA PHE A 17 -4.28 3.31 -10.96
C PHE A 17 -3.22 4.07 -10.20
N ASN A 18 -3.11 5.36 -10.50
CA ASN A 18 -1.95 6.18 -10.14
C ASN A 18 -2.01 6.71 -8.70
N GLY A 19 -0.88 7.26 -8.25
CA GLY A 19 -0.76 7.96 -6.98
C GLY A 19 -0.67 7.01 -5.78
N PRO A 20 -0.85 7.52 -4.56
CA PRO A 20 -0.48 6.79 -3.35
C PRO A 20 -1.30 5.51 -3.14
N CYS A 21 -2.59 5.51 -3.52
CA CYS A 21 -3.45 4.31 -3.38
C CYS A 21 -3.02 3.19 -4.33
N GLY A 22 -2.57 3.53 -5.54
CA GLY A 22 -2.02 2.58 -6.50
C GLY A 22 -0.76 1.91 -5.99
N ILE A 23 0.17 2.72 -5.48
CA ILE A 23 1.40 2.21 -4.88
C ILE A 23 1.11 1.33 -3.66
N ALA A 24 0.19 1.75 -2.78
CA ALA A 24 -0.24 0.94 -1.64
C ALA A 24 -0.78 -0.42 -2.11
N HIS A 25 -1.64 -0.44 -3.13
CA HIS A 25 -2.17 -1.67 -3.70
C HIS A 25 -1.06 -2.56 -4.27
N ALA A 26 -0.14 -2.01 -5.07
CA ALA A 26 0.98 -2.74 -5.65
C ALA A 26 1.90 -3.35 -4.57
N LEU A 27 2.17 -2.61 -3.49
CA LEU A 27 2.98 -3.09 -2.37
C LEU A 27 2.29 -4.23 -1.61
N VAL A 28 0.98 -4.14 -1.38
CA VAL A 28 0.18 -5.22 -0.79
C VAL A 28 0.22 -6.46 -1.67
N MET A 29 -0.06 -6.31 -2.98
CA MET A 29 -0.06 -7.42 -3.93
C MET A 29 1.30 -8.11 -3.97
N LEU A 30 2.38 -7.34 -4.07
CA LEU A 30 3.75 -7.85 -4.06
C LEU A 30 4.10 -8.55 -2.74
N ALA A 31 3.62 -8.05 -1.61
CA ALA A 31 3.86 -8.68 -0.31
C ALA A 31 3.11 -10.00 -0.14
N ARG A 32 1.87 -10.08 -0.66
CA ARG A 32 1.01 -11.27 -0.60
C ARG A 32 1.42 -12.33 -1.62
N SER A 33 1.98 -11.93 -2.76
CA SER A 33 2.47 -12.86 -3.78
C SER A 33 3.87 -13.39 -3.50
N GLU A 34 4.77 -12.53 -3.00
CA GLU A 34 6.19 -12.86 -2.78
C GLU A 34 6.55 -12.86 -1.29
N SER A 35 6.73 -11.67 -0.70
CA SER A 35 6.96 -11.47 0.73
C SER A 35 6.98 -9.99 1.10
N VAL A 36 6.75 -9.70 2.38
CA VAL A 36 6.94 -8.36 2.96
C VAL A 36 8.35 -7.81 2.73
N GLY A 37 9.37 -8.68 2.72
CA GLY A 37 10.76 -8.27 2.47
C GLY A 37 10.96 -7.73 1.05
N VAL A 38 10.38 -8.41 0.06
CA VAL A 38 10.43 -8.00 -1.35
C VAL A 38 9.67 -6.69 -1.57
N SER A 39 8.46 -6.55 -1.02
CA SER A 39 7.69 -5.31 -1.13
C SER A 39 8.40 -4.14 -0.43
N CYS A 40 9.01 -4.34 0.73
CA CYS A 40 9.81 -3.31 1.38
C CYS A 40 11.03 -2.92 0.55
N ALA A 41 11.73 -3.89 -0.06
CA ALA A 41 12.85 -3.59 -0.95
C ALA A 41 12.41 -2.76 -2.16
N TYR A 42 11.25 -3.07 -2.74
CA TYR A 42 10.63 -2.30 -3.82
C TYR A 42 10.27 -0.88 -3.36
N ALA A 43 9.63 -0.72 -2.19
CA ALA A 43 9.29 0.58 -1.62
C ALA A 43 10.51 1.51 -1.51
N THR A 44 11.70 1.00 -1.17
CA THR A 44 12.93 1.83 -1.11
C THR A 44 13.37 2.42 -2.44
N LYS A 45 12.89 1.88 -3.56
CA LYS A 45 13.23 2.27 -4.93
C LYS A 45 12.20 3.20 -5.56
N ILE A 46 11.02 3.34 -4.94
CA ILE A 46 9.97 4.25 -5.42
C ILE A 46 10.49 5.68 -5.36
N ARG A 47 10.38 6.38 -6.50
CA ARG A 47 10.72 7.79 -6.69
C ARG A 47 9.59 8.40 -7.49
N GLY A 48 9.28 9.66 -7.23
CA GLY A 48 8.17 10.32 -7.91
C GLY A 48 7.71 11.57 -7.16
N SER A 49 6.41 11.74 -7.06
CA SER A 49 5.79 12.79 -6.27
C SER A 49 6.02 12.61 -4.76
N LEU A 50 5.77 13.67 -4.01
CA LEU A 50 5.89 13.66 -2.54
C LEU A 50 4.96 12.61 -1.92
N GLU A 51 3.75 12.48 -2.47
CA GLU A 51 2.73 11.53 -2.02
C GLU A 51 3.13 10.09 -2.30
N GLU A 52 3.74 9.82 -3.45
CA GLU A 52 4.24 8.49 -3.81
C GLU A 52 5.42 8.07 -2.93
N GLU A 53 6.33 9.00 -2.62
CA GLU A 53 7.39 8.76 -1.63
C GLU A 53 6.82 8.57 -0.22
N ALA A 54 5.79 9.33 0.14
CA ALA A 54 5.17 9.27 1.47
C ALA A 54 4.50 7.92 1.73
N ILE A 55 3.73 7.39 0.77
CA ILE A 55 3.11 6.08 0.93
C ILE A 55 4.15 4.95 0.95
N ALA A 56 5.23 5.08 0.17
CA ALA A 56 6.33 4.12 0.18
C ALA A 56 7.08 4.14 1.52
N TRP A 57 7.28 5.32 2.11
CA TRP A 57 7.81 5.44 3.47
C TRP A 57 6.88 4.83 4.51
N SER A 58 5.57 5.12 4.40
CA SER A 58 4.53 4.59 5.28
C SER A 58 4.55 3.05 5.31
N TRP A 59 4.75 2.41 4.15
CA TRP A 59 4.90 0.96 4.05
C TRP A 59 6.08 0.42 4.85
N LEU A 60 7.22 1.13 4.84
CA LEU A 60 8.38 0.75 5.64
C LEU A 60 8.12 0.90 7.14
N LEU A 61 7.31 1.89 7.55
CA LEU A 61 6.94 2.11 8.95
C LEU A 61 6.09 0.95 9.50
N ILE A 62 5.00 0.59 8.82
CA ILE A 62 4.08 -0.47 9.31
C ILE A 62 4.76 -1.83 9.42
N HIS A 63 5.81 -2.07 8.62
CA HIS A 63 6.60 -3.30 8.67
C HIS A 63 7.90 -3.18 9.47
N LYS A 64 8.14 -2.04 10.15
CA LYS A 64 9.35 -1.79 10.96
C LYS A 64 10.65 -1.98 10.16
N LYS A 65 10.64 -1.62 8.88
CA LYS A 65 11.76 -1.74 7.93
C LYS A 65 12.41 -0.40 7.59
N GLN A 66 12.01 0.69 8.20
CA GLN A 66 12.48 2.05 7.92
C GLN A 66 13.95 2.29 8.31
N SER A 67 14.45 1.62 9.36
CA SER A 67 15.79 1.89 9.91
C SER A 67 16.90 1.86 8.84
N GLY A 68 17.70 2.94 8.81
CA GLY A 68 18.84 3.11 7.89
C GLY A 68 18.45 3.45 6.45
N LYS A 69 17.18 3.78 6.20
CA LYS A 69 16.66 4.12 4.86
C LYS A 69 16.09 5.52 4.78
N ASP A 70 16.05 6.23 5.91
CA ASP A 70 15.51 7.58 6.06
C ASP A 70 16.10 8.55 5.04
N TRP A 71 17.41 8.45 4.80
CA TRP A 71 18.16 9.28 3.86
C TRP A 71 17.73 9.11 2.39
N LYS A 72 16.98 8.06 2.06
CA LYS A 72 16.50 7.79 0.70
C LYS A 72 15.20 8.54 0.35
N PHE A 73 14.54 9.12 1.34
CA PHE A 73 13.21 9.72 1.21
C PHE A 73 13.25 11.21 1.57
N ASN A 74 12.44 12.01 0.88
CA ASN A 74 12.25 13.41 1.23
C ASN A 74 11.75 13.55 2.70
N PRO A 75 12.29 14.46 3.53
CA PRO A 75 11.80 14.68 4.89
C PRO A 75 10.29 14.93 4.99
N SER A 76 9.73 15.76 4.12
CA SER A 76 8.28 16.03 4.09
C SER A 76 7.47 14.80 3.70
N ALA A 77 8.02 13.91 2.86
CA ALA A 77 7.39 12.63 2.55
C ALA A 77 7.41 11.69 3.77
N ARG A 78 8.46 11.75 4.59
CA ARG A 78 8.54 10.96 5.83
C ARG A 78 7.52 11.40 6.86
N ASP A 79 7.32 12.70 7.01
CA ASP A 79 6.30 13.27 7.91
C ASP A 79 4.90 12.85 7.47
N LEU A 80 4.55 13.09 6.19
CA LEU A 80 3.26 12.67 5.61
C LEU A 80 3.05 11.14 5.68
N GLY A 81 4.09 10.36 5.37
CA GLY A 81 4.02 8.90 5.45
C GLY A 81 3.80 8.39 6.87
N GLY A 82 4.29 9.13 7.88
CA GLY A 82 3.99 8.91 9.28
C GLY A 82 2.50 9.06 9.57
N ASP A 83 1.89 10.15 9.11
CA ASP A 83 0.45 10.41 9.28
C ASP A 83 -0.44 9.35 8.61
N TRP A 84 0.02 8.77 7.51
CA TRP A 84 -0.75 7.78 6.75
C TRP A 84 -0.61 6.34 7.27
N SER A 85 0.37 6.08 8.13
CA SER A 85 0.76 4.73 8.57
C SER A 85 -0.39 3.94 9.19
N VAL A 86 -1.22 4.58 10.01
CA VAL A 86 -2.38 3.91 10.66
C VAL A 86 -3.42 3.47 9.63
N SER A 87 -3.71 4.30 8.62
CA SER A 87 -4.68 3.92 7.58
C SER A 87 -4.11 2.83 6.66
N LEU A 88 -2.81 2.88 6.38
CA LEU A 88 -2.14 1.87 5.56
C LEU A 88 -1.99 0.53 6.29
N GLU A 89 -1.76 0.54 7.61
CA GLU A 89 -1.74 -0.67 8.44
C GLU A 89 -3.09 -1.38 8.41
N ARG A 90 -4.20 -0.64 8.56
CA ARG A 90 -5.55 -1.20 8.44
C ARG A 90 -5.81 -1.82 7.06
N LEU A 91 -5.33 -1.19 5.99
CA LEU A 91 -5.43 -1.75 4.64
C LEU A 91 -4.63 -3.06 4.53
N TRP A 92 -3.42 -3.09 5.09
CA TRP A 92 -2.60 -4.29 5.13
C TRP A 92 -3.26 -5.42 5.91
N ASP A 93 -3.86 -5.13 7.06
CA ASP A 93 -4.54 -6.12 7.89
C ASP A 93 -5.73 -6.74 7.14
N GLU A 94 -6.60 -5.90 6.56
CA GLU A 94 -7.74 -6.39 5.75
C GLU A 94 -7.31 -7.19 4.52
N SER A 95 -6.14 -6.91 3.97
CA SER A 95 -5.61 -7.73 2.86
C SER A 95 -5.36 -9.20 3.26
N GLY A 96 -5.26 -9.50 4.56
CA GLY A 96 -5.19 -10.86 5.08
C GLY A 96 -6.52 -11.60 5.03
N ASN A 97 -7.63 -10.86 5.09
CA ASN A 97 -8.99 -11.41 5.15
C ASN A 97 -9.58 -11.68 3.75
N VAL A 98 -9.03 -11.06 2.70
CA VAL A 98 -9.55 -11.16 1.31
C VAL A 98 -9.77 -12.60 0.83
N GLY A 99 -8.88 -13.51 1.24
CA GLY A 99 -8.97 -14.92 0.86
C GLY A 99 -10.21 -15.63 1.39
N GLU A 100 -10.71 -15.23 2.55
CA GLU A 100 -11.79 -15.89 3.28
C GLU A 100 -13.08 -15.06 3.22
N GLU A 101 -12.99 -13.76 3.49
CA GLU A 101 -14.12 -12.85 3.68
C GLU A 101 -14.53 -12.09 2.41
N GLY A 102 -13.65 -12.03 1.39
CA GLY A 102 -13.89 -11.27 0.17
C GLY A 102 -13.24 -9.88 0.16
N PRO A 103 -13.34 -9.13 -0.96
CA PRO A 103 -12.63 -7.86 -1.15
C PRO A 103 -13.21 -6.67 -0.39
N GLU A 104 -14.41 -6.77 0.18
CA GLU A 104 -15.19 -5.64 0.68
C GLU A 104 -14.48 -4.87 1.80
N GLY A 105 -13.87 -5.58 2.75
CA GLY A 105 -13.07 -4.98 3.82
C GLY A 105 -11.86 -4.22 3.27
N TYR A 106 -11.15 -4.83 2.32
CA TYR A 106 -10.00 -4.21 1.66
C TYR A 106 -10.40 -2.96 0.85
N ILE A 107 -11.50 -3.00 0.11
CA ILE A 107 -12.05 -1.84 -0.62
C ILE A 107 -12.39 -0.72 0.35
N SER A 108 -13.06 -1.05 1.47
CA SER A 108 -13.41 -0.07 2.50
C SER A 108 -12.17 0.64 3.06
N LYS A 109 -11.11 -0.10 3.38
CA LYS A 109 -9.85 0.49 3.87
C LYS A 109 -9.06 1.23 2.81
N MET A 110 -9.17 0.85 1.54
CA MET A 110 -8.58 1.61 0.45
C MET A 110 -9.26 2.99 0.32
N ASN A 111 -10.58 3.05 0.50
CA ASN A 111 -11.32 4.32 0.52
C ASN A 111 -10.94 5.19 1.75
N GLU A 112 -10.72 4.58 2.92
CA GLU A 112 -10.19 5.30 4.10
C GLU A 112 -8.78 5.84 3.84
N LEU A 113 -7.91 5.05 3.20
CA LEU A 113 -6.56 5.48 2.83
C LEU A 113 -6.62 6.64 1.82
N GLN A 114 -7.47 6.56 0.81
CA GLN A 114 -7.64 7.64 -0.16
C GLN A 114 -8.02 8.95 0.52
N LYS A 115 -8.99 8.93 1.45
CA LYS A 115 -9.38 10.10 2.25
C LYS A 115 -8.20 10.63 3.09
N THR A 116 -7.44 9.74 3.71
CA THR A 116 -6.30 10.09 4.56
C THR A 116 -5.17 10.74 3.75
N THR A 117 -4.90 10.24 2.55
CA THR A 117 -3.87 10.82 1.67
C THR A 117 -4.31 12.14 1.04
N GLY A 118 -5.61 12.45 1.02
CA GLY A 118 -6.14 13.65 0.37
C GLY A 118 -5.96 13.65 -1.16
N THR A 119 -5.58 12.53 -1.76
CA THR A 119 -5.28 12.43 -3.19
C THR A 119 -6.52 12.69 -4.04
N GLN A 120 -6.34 13.42 -5.14
CA GLN A 120 -7.39 13.60 -6.16
C GLN A 120 -7.50 12.41 -7.12
N HIS A 121 -6.54 11.49 -7.08
CA HIS A 121 -6.59 10.26 -7.86
C HIS A 121 -7.76 9.39 -7.40
N LYS A 122 -8.74 9.20 -8.28
CA LYS A 122 -9.92 8.37 -8.00
C LYS A 122 -9.53 6.89 -8.03
N LEU A 123 -10.12 6.11 -7.13
CA LEU A 123 -10.08 4.66 -7.24
C LEU A 123 -10.83 4.23 -8.51
N PRO A 124 -10.39 3.18 -9.22
CA PRO A 124 -11.11 2.65 -10.36
C PRO A 124 -12.46 2.09 -9.97
N GLU A 125 -13.40 2.12 -10.91
CA GLU A 125 -14.66 1.41 -10.81
C GLU A 125 -14.40 -0.12 -10.83
N LEU A 126 -15.21 -0.85 -10.05
CA LEU A 126 -15.11 -2.30 -9.86
C LEU A 126 -16.06 -3.06 -10.79
#